data_AF-A0A401RPV7-F1
#
_entry.id   AF-A0A401RPV7-F1
#
_cell.length_a   1.000
_cell.length_b   1.000
_cell.length_c   1.000
_cell.angle_alpha   90.00
_cell.angle_beta   90.00
_cell.angle_gamma   90.00
#
_symmetry.space_group_name_H-M   'P 1'
#
loop_
_entity.id
_entity.type
_entity.pdbx_description
1 polymer ?
#
loop_
_entity_poly.entity_id
_entity_poly.type
_entity_poly.pdbx_seq_one_letter_code
_entity_poly.pdbx_strand_id
1 'polypeptide(L)'
;MTFRRVKRLSRKGDYDSAECTGAEGDISKSGAEACKTSELYKTLAYCGGTLPRNHKQRSLMKWKTLTDSPEHERRIITLEKQDGEAFGFEIQTYGLHHRDENTMEMCTFVCRVRENTPAELGGLRQGNELLHLRPELAPSV
;
A
#
# COMPACT_ATOMS: atom_id res chain seq x y z
N MET A 1 -2.64 23.59 -23.17
CA MET A 1 -3.66 24.18 -22.28
C MET A 1 -3.35 23.79 -20.85
N THR A 2 -2.95 24.72 -19.99
CA THR A 2 -2.62 24.44 -18.57
C THR A 2 -3.58 25.19 -17.65
N PHE A 3 -4.29 24.44 -16.80
CA PHE A 3 -5.23 25.01 -15.85
C PHE A 3 -4.54 25.29 -14.52
N ARG A 4 -4.56 26.54 -14.08
CA ARG A 4 -4.04 26.98 -12.77
C ARG A 4 -5.15 26.90 -11.74
N ARG A 5 -4.90 26.18 -10.64
CA ARG A 5 -5.83 26.00 -9.52
C ARG A 5 -5.76 27.22 -8.60
N VAL A 6 -6.84 28.00 -8.53
CA VAL A 6 -6.94 29.15 -7.62
C VAL A 6 -7.36 28.66 -6.23
N LYS A 7 -6.54 28.96 -5.21
CA LYS A 7 -6.83 28.64 -3.81
C LYS A 7 -7.82 29.66 -3.26
N ARG A 8 -9.06 29.25 -3.00
CA ARG A 8 -10.08 30.09 -2.37
C ARG A 8 -9.75 30.23 -0.88
N LEU A 9 -9.45 31.45 -0.43
CA LEU A 9 -9.33 31.78 0.99
C LEU A 9 -10.73 31.80 1.61
N SER A 10 -10.98 30.96 2.61
CA SER A 10 -12.20 30.99 3.42
C SER A 10 -12.25 32.28 4.23
N ARG A 11 -13.29 33.09 4.00
CA ARG A 11 -13.69 34.13 4.95
C ARG A 11 -14.31 33.43 6.16
N LYS A 12 -13.70 33.66 7.32
CA LYS A 12 -14.22 33.28 8.62
C LYS A 12 -15.42 34.20 8.89
N GLY A 13 -16.63 33.64 8.88
CA GLY A 13 -17.85 34.35 9.27
C GLY A 13 -18.03 34.21 10.77
N ASP A 14 -18.23 35.33 11.43
CA ASP A 14 -18.51 35.43 12.85
C ASP A 14 -19.90 34.89 13.19
N TYR A 15 -20.01 34.37 14.40
CA TYR A 15 -21.22 33.84 15.00
C TYR A 15 -22.16 34.99 15.28
N ASP A 16 -23.40 34.92 14.77
CA ASP A 16 -24.49 35.64 15.39
C ASP A 16 -25.79 34.83 15.33
N SER A 17 -26.43 34.78 16.50
CA SER A 17 -27.65 34.06 16.82
C SER A 17 -28.85 34.64 16.08
N ALA A 18 -29.74 33.76 15.61
CA ALA A 18 -31.13 34.12 15.37
C ALA A 18 -32.03 32.94 15.74
N GLU A 19 -32.72 33.08 16.87
CA GLU A 19 -33.87 32.28 17.27
C GLU A 19 -35.03 32.45 16.28
N CYS A 20 -35.78 31.38 16.04
CA CYS A 20 -37.22 31.43 15.74
C CYS A 20 -37.86 30.11 16.19
N THR A 21 -38.40 30.16 17.42
CA THR A 21 -39.69 29.62 17.88
C THR A 21 -40.26 28.32 17.27
N GLY A 22 -40.28 27.27 18.11
CA GLY A 22 -41.51 26.60 18.58
C GLY A 22 -42.25 25.62 17.67
N ALA A 23 -42.18 24.32 17.99
CA ALA A 23 -43.34 23.45 18.24
C ALA A 23 -42.87 22.11 18.84
N GLU A 24 -43.65 21.61 19.81
CA GLU A 24 -43.33 20.54 20.76
C GLU A 24 -43.51 19.12 20.21
N GLY A 25 -42.92 18.12 20.89
CA GLY A 25 -43.25 16.70 20.68
C GLY A 25 -42.22 15.71 21.24
N ASP A 26 -42.66 14.96 22.25
CA ASP A 26 -41.94 14.03 23.13
C ASP A 26 -41.19 12.82 22.54
N ILE A 27 -40.16 12.42 23.30
CA ILE A 27 -39.69 11.06 23.66
C ILE A 27 -39.98 9.90 22.68
N SER A 28 -38.92 9.28 22.13
CA SER A 28 -38.60 7.86 22.37
C SER A 28 -37.46 7.33 21.49
N LYS A 29 -36.70 6.42 22.10
CA LYS A 29 -35.59 5.66 21.54
C LYS A 29 -36.04 4.69 20.42
N SER A 30 -35.04 4.22 19.67
CA SER A 30 -34.98 2.96 18.92
C SER A 30 -35.52 2.94 17.48
N GLY A 31 -34.62 2.67 16.52
CA GLY A 31 -34.94 1.82 15.36
C GLY A 31 -35.10 2.45 13.96
N ALA A 32 -34.74 3.72 13.72
CA ALA A 32 -35.17 4.42 12.49
C ALA A 32 -34.05 5.10 11.67
N GLU A 33 -32.83 4.54 11.61
CA GLU A 33 -31.72 5.22 10.89
C GLU A 33 -31.80 5.12 9.35
N ALA A 34 -32.52 4.14 8.79
CA ALA A 34 -32.66 4.01 7.33
C ALA A 34 -33.69 4.98 6.71
N CYS A 35 -34.75 5.34 7.43
CA CYS A 35 -35.85 6.15 6.86
C CYS A 35 -35.56 7.66 6.90
N LYS A 36 -34.87 8.15 7.93
CA LYS A 36 -34.58 9.59 8.12
C LYS A 36 -33.55 10.13 7.14
N THR A 37 -32.63 9.28 6.66
CA THR A 37 -31.65 9.66 5.64
C THR A 37 -32.32 9.97 4.31
N SER A 38 -33.39 9.25 3.96
CA SER A 38 -34.11 9.45 2.69
C SER A 38 -34.74 10.85 2.59
N GLU A 39 -35.34 11.35 3.68
CA GLU A 39 -35.97 12.69 3.72
C GLU A 39 -34.92 13.81 3.67
N LEU A 40 -33.75 13.59 4.28
CA LEU A 40 -32.60 14.50 4.16
C LEU A 40 -32.08 14.56 2.72
N TYR A 41 -31.96 13.42 2.03
CA TYR A 41 -31.54 13.36 0.64
C TYR A 41 -32.54 14.05 -0.31
N LYS A 42 -33.84 13.87 -0.09
CA LYS A 42 -34.91 14.56 -0.85
C LYS A 42 -34.82 16.07 -0.69
N THR A 43 -34.68 16.54 0.55
CA THR A 43 -34.54 17.98 0.84
C THR A 43 -33.28 18.57 0.19
N LEU A 44 -32.15 17.85 0.23
CA LEU A 44 -30.92 18.30 -0.42
C LEU A 44 -31.06 18.39 -1.93
N ALA A 45 -31.70 17.41 -2.57
CA ALA A 45 -31.98 17.46 -4.00
C ALA A 45 -32.87 18.65 -4.37
N TYR A 46 -33.90 18.94 -3.55
CA TYR A 46 -34.81 20.07 -3.76
C TYR A 46 -34.10 21.43 -3.61
N CYS A 47 -33.18 21.56 -2.65
CA CYS A 47 -32.45 22.81 -2.39
C CYS A 47 -31.21 23.00 -3.28
N GLY A 48 -30.92 22.10 -4.23
CA GLY A 48 -29.70 22.14 -5.05
C GLY A 48 -28.42 21.85 -4.27
N GLY A 49 -28.53 21.20 -3.11
CA GLY A 49 -27.40 20.73 -2.31
C GLY A 49 -26.72 19.52 -2.92
N THR A 50 -25.46 19.28 -2.57
CA THR A 50 -24.76 18.05 -2.98
C THR A 50 -24.98 16.95 -1.94
N LEU A 51 -25.06 15.69 -2.40
CA LEU A 51 -25.18 14.55 -1.50
C LEU A 51 -24.01 14.55 -0.51
N PRO A 52 -24.24 14.35 0.80
CA PRO A 52 -23.17 14.16 1.76
C PRO A 52 -22.27 13.04 1.26
N ARG A 53 -21.06 13.42 0.85
CA ARG A 53 -20.01 12.45 0.54
C ARG A 53 -19.82 11.68 1.83
N ASN A 54 -20.14 10.39 1.82
CA ASN A 54 -19.86 9.49 2.93
C ASN A 54 -18.34 9.41 3.05
N HIS A 55 -17.75 10.40 3.71
CA HIS A 55 -16.41 10.35 4.23
C HIS A 55 -16.51 9.49 5.48
N LYS A 56 -16.89 8.21 5.31
CA LYS A 56 -16.34 7.16 6.16
C LYS A 56 -14.87 7.46 6.10
N GLN A 57 -14.33 7.98 7.20
CA GLN A 57 -12.90 8.11 7.40
C GLN A 57 -12.40 6.77 6.96
N ARG A 58 -11.87 6.70 5.72
CA ARG A 58 -11.26 5.52 5.18
C ARG A 58 -10.22 5.32 6.24
N SER A 59 -10.48 4.33 7.12
CA SER A 59 -9.58 3.95 8.21
C SER A 59 -8.23 4.15 7.60
N LEU A 60 -7.44 5.02 8.23
CA LEU A 60 -6.15 5.45 7.74
C LEU A 60 -5.40 4.14 7.67
N MET A 61 -5.53 3.44 6.53
CA MET A 61 -4.99 2.12 6.30
C MET A 61 -3.55 2.51 6.24
N LYS A 62 -2.91 2.42 7.40
CA LYS A 62 -1.50 2.68 7.57
C LYS A 62 -0.91 1.59 6.70
N TRP A 63 -0.67 1.92 5.44
CA TRP A 63 0.12 1.11 4.55
C TRP A 63 1.43 1.00 5.31
N LYS A 64 1.59 -0.14 5.99
CA LYS A 64 2.79 -0.47 6.73
C LYS A 64 3.91 -0.32 5.71
N THR A 65 4.72 0.72 5.90
CA THR A 65 5.95 0.90 5.15
C THR A 65 6.69 -0.43 5.30
N LEU A 66 7.04 -1.07 4.18
CA LEU A 66 7.72 -2.38 4.16
C LEU A 66 9.09 -2.34 4.87
N THR A 67 9.49 -1.19 5.40
CA THR A 67 10.67 -0.98 6.23
C THR A 67 10.60 -1.67 7.59
N ASP A 68 9.42 -2.14 8.04
CA ASP A 68 9.27 -2.86 9.32
C ASP A 68 8.67 -4.27 9.10
N SER A 69 9.05 -4.93 8.00
CA SER A 69 8.96 -6.39 7.95
C SER A 69 9.93 -6.92 9.01
N PRO A 70 9.53 -7.93 9.83
CA PRO A 70 10.46 -8.57 10.75
C PRO A 70 11.66 -9.00 9.91
N GLU A 71 12.80 -8.41 10.21
CA GLU A 71 14.15 -8.77 9.80
C GLU A 71 14.15 -9.92 8.78
N HIS A 72 14.09 -9.59 7.49
CA HIS A 72 14.13 -10.55 6.40
C HIS A 72 15.25 -11.54 6.73
N GLU A 73 14.91 -12.78 7.10
CA GLU A 73 15.87 -13.69 7.73
C GLU A 73 17.00 -13.96 6.74
N ARG A 74 18.13 -13.26 6.91
CA ARG A 74 19.26 -13.35 5.99
C ARG A 74 19.92 -14.69 6.22
N ARG A 75 19.91 -15.52 5.18
CA ARG A 75 20.51 -16.85 5.22
C ARG A 75 21.61 -16.94 4.18
N ILE A 76 22.68 -17.63 4.55
CA ILE A 76 23.74 -18.03 3.62
C ILE A 76 23.37 -19.41 3.09
N ILE A 77 23.32 -19.55 1.77
CA ILE A 77 23.08 -20.82 1.09
C ILE A 77 24.36 -21.15 0.32
N THR A 78 24.88 -22.35 0.53
CA THR A 78 26.00 -22.90 -0.25
C THR A 78 25.42 -23.85 -1.29
N LEU A 79 25.75 -23.61 -2.56
CA LEU A 79 25.34 -24.47 -3.67
C LEU A 79 26.57 -25.21 -4.19
N GLU A 80 26.44 -26.52 -4.35
CA GLU A 80 27.47 -27.38 -4.93
C GLU A 80 26.92 -28.00 -6.22
N LYS A 81 27.72 -28.02 -7.28
CA LYS A 81 27.35 -28.55 -8.59
C LYS A 81 28.52 -29.33 -9.18
N GLN A 82 28.25 -30.19 -10.16
CA GLN A 82 29.31 -30.85 -10.90
C GLN A 82 29.95 -29.95 -11.96
N ASP A 83 31.15 -30.33 -12.43
CA ASP A 83 31.81 -29.63 -13.52
C ASP A 83 30.99 -29.70 -14.81
N GLY A 84 30.81 -28.55 -15.46
CA GLY A 84 29.98 -28.41 -16.65
C GLY A 84 28.46 -28.34 -16.39
N GLU A 85 28.01 -28.52 -15.16
CA GLU A 85 26.61 -28.31 -14.77
C GLU A 85 26.32 -26.83 -14.47
N ALA A 86 25.08 -26.39 -14.63
CA ALA A 86 24.62 -25.09 -14.14
C ALA A 86 23.92 -25.23 -12.78
N PHE A 87 23.99 -24.21 -11.93
CA PHE A 87 23.26 -24.23 -10.65
C PHE A 87 21.74 -24.31 -10.80
N GLY A 88 21.18 -23.90 -11.94
CA GLY A 88 19.77 -24.12 -12.25
C GLY A 88 18.81 -23.03 -11.79
N PHE A 89 19.27 -21.79 -11.63
CA PHE A 89 18.42 -20.64 -11.32
C PHE A 89 18.68 -19.47 -12.26
N GLU A 90 17.68 -18.59 -12.37
CA GLU A 90 17.74 -17.35 -13.14
C GLU A 90 17.55 -16.17 -12.19
N ILE A 91 18.25 -15.07 -12.46
CA ILE A 91 18.20 -13.85 -11.67
C ILE A 91 17.70 -12.69 -12.51
N GLN A 92 17.08 -11.74 -11.84
CA GLN A 92 16.66 -10.50 -12.45
C GLN A 92 16.95 -9.33 -11.52
N THR A 93 17.64 -8.32 -12.05
CA THR A 93 17.96 -7.10 -11.33
C THR A 93 16.97 -6.02 -11.69
N TYR A 94 16.36 -5.43 -10.67
CA TYR A 94 15.41 -4.35 -10.78
C TYR A 94 15.93 -3.16 -10.00
N GLY A 95 15.66 -1.95 -10.47
CA GLY A 95 15.89 -0.79 -9.62
C GLY A 95 14.61 -0.38 -8.91
N LEU A 96 14.71 -0.28 -7.59
CA LEU A 96 13.65 0.12 -6.69
C LEU A 96 13.81 1.60 -6.37
N HIS A 97 12.74 2.37 -6.58
CA HIS A 97 12.73 3.79 -6.23
C HIS A 97 12.32 3.97 -4.76
N HIS A 98 13.17 4.64 -4.00
CA HIS A 98 12.80 5.12 -2.68
C HIS A 98 11.81 6.29 -2.82
N ARG A 99 10.77 6.30 -1.99
CA ARG A 99 9.71 7.32 -2.08
C ARG A 99 10.22 8.72 -1.73
N ASP A 100 11.18 8.78 -0.81
CA ASP A 100 11.65 10.02 -0.20
C ASP A 100 13.06 10.40 -0.68
N GLU A 101 13.73 9.54 -1.45
CA GLU A 101 15.04 9.80 -2.03
C GLU A 101 14.96 9.73 -3.56
N ASN A 102 15.59 10.67 -4.25
CA ASN A 102 15.72 10.61 -5.71
C ASN A 102 16.83 9.61 -6.14
N THR A 103 16.86 8.46 -5.48
CA THR A 103 17.85 7.39 -5.64
C THR A 103 17.13 6.10 -6.05
N MET A 104 17.84 5.27 -6.80
CA MET A 104 17.37 3.96 -7.24
C MET A 104 18.32 2.91 -6.67
N GLU A 105 17.78 1.95 -5.93
CA GLU A 105 18.55 0.83 -5.41
C GLU A 105 18.40 -0.37 -6.35
N MET A 106 19.52 -0.94 -6.78
CA MET A 106 19.51 -2.10 -7.66
C MET A 106 19.44 -3.38 -6.83
N CYS A 107 18.27 -4.01 -6.79
CA CYS A 107 18.02 -5.26 -6.09
C CYS A 107 17.99 -6.42 -7.09
N THR A 108 18.66 -7.52 -6.75
CA THR A 108 18.70 -8.72 -7.59
C THR A 108 17.85 -9.81 -6.94
N PHE A 109 16.92 -10.38 -7.69
CA PHE A 109 16.01 -11.43 -7.22
C PHE A 109 16.15 -12.70 -8.05
N VAL A 110 15.92 -13.83 -7.40
CA VAL A 110 15.77 -15.12 -8.09
C VAL A 110 14.39 -15.14 -8.75
N CYS A 111 14.33 -15.05 -10.07
CA CYS A 111 13.07 -15.04 -10.81
C CYS A 111 12.61 -16.44 -11.20
N ARG A 112 13.52 -17.42 -11.23
CA ARG A 112 13.21 -18.83 -11.54
C ARG A 112 14.21 -19.78 -10.91
N VAL A 113 13.72 -20.93 -10.44
CA VAL A 113 14.53 -22.08 -10.01
C VAL A 113 14.00 -23.30 -10.76
N ARG A 114 14.89 -24.08 -11.38
CA ARG A 114 14.53 -25.29 -12.12
C ARG A 114 14.49 -26.50 -11.18
N GLU A 115 13.58 -27.41 -11.47
CA GLU A 115 13.45 -28.66 -10.71
C GLU A 115 14.66 -29.57 -10.90
N ASN A 116 14.99 -30.33 -9.85
CA ASN A 116 16.11 -31.27 -9.77
C ASN A 116 17.47 -30.62 -10.08
N THR A 117 17.66 -29.38 -9.63
CA THR A 117 18.93 -28.65 -9.80
C THR A 117 19.60 -28.36 -8.46
N PRO A 118 20.92 -28.11 -8.45
CA PRO A 118 21.66 -27.72 -7.25
C PRO A 118 21.01 -26.59 -6.45
N ALA A 119 20.45 -25.58 -7.13
CA ALA A 119 19.78 -24.45 -6.50
C ALA A 119 18.54 -24.88 -5.70
N GLU A 120 17.71 -25.76 -6.27
CA GLU A 120 16.53 -26.26 -5.57
C GLU A 120 16.91 -27.13 -4.36
N LEU A 121 17.88 -28.02 -4.52
CA LEU A 121 18.37 -28.89 -3.46
C LEU A 121 19.03 -28.10 -2.32
N GLY A 122 19.71 -26.99 -2.65
CA GLY A 122 20.26 -26.04 -1.69
C GLY A 122 19.21 -25.14 -1.02
N GLY A 123 17.94 -25.28 -1.37
CA GLY A 123 16.83 -24.54 -0.76
C GLY A 123 16.65 -23.11 -1.28
N LEU A 124 17.25 -22.77 -2.43
CA LEU A 124 16.99 -21.50 -3.10
C LEU A 124 15.57 -21.50 -3.67
N ARG A 125 14.82 -20.42 -3.45
CA ARG A 125 13.43 -20.29 -3.92
C ARG A 125 13.24 -19.05 -4.79
N GLN A 126 12.26 -19.14 -5.68
CA GLN A 126 11.81 -17.98 -6.45
C GLN A 126 11.34 -16.86 -5.50
N GLY A 127 11.71 -15.62 -5.83
CA GLY A 127 11.42 -14.44 -5.03
C GLY A 127 12.43 -14.14 -3.93
N ASN A 128 13.43 -15.00 -3.71
CA ASN A 128 14.54 -14.65 -2.82
C ASN A 128 15.33 -13.47 -3.39
N GLU A 129 15.71 -12.54 -2.51
CA GLU A 129 16.61 -11.44 -2.81
C GLU A 129 18.05 -11.89 -2.58
N LEU A 130 18.93 -11.58 -3.53
CA LEU A 130 20.35 -11.88 -3.49
C LEU A 130 21.12 -10.64 -3.08
N LEU A 131 21.75 -10.70 -1.91
CA LEU A 131 22.55 -9.61 -1.37
C LEU A 131 24.03 -9.74 -1.73
N HIS A 132 24.55 -10.96 -1.72
CA HIS A 132 25.97 -11.22 -1.98
C HIS A 132 26.14 -12.57 -2.67
N LEU A 133 26.98 -12.60 -3.71
CA LEU A 133 27.35 -13.81 -4.43
C LEU A 133 28.86 -14.01 -4.32
N ARG A 134 29.28 -15.16 -3.80
CA ARG A 134 30.69 -15.54 -3.72
C ARG A 134 30.94 -16.73 -4.64
N PRO A 135 31.77 -16.58 -5.68
CA PRO A 135 32.28 -17.72 -6.42
C PRO A 135 33.39 -18.38 -5.58
N GLU A 136 33.15 -19.58 -5.08
CA GLU A 136 34.20 -20.44 -4.54
C GLU A 136 34.82 -21.19 -5.73
N LEU A 137 36.05 -20.85 -6.11
CA LEU A 137 36.82 -21.66 -7.07
C LEU A 137 37.22 -22.94 -6.33
N ALA A 138 36.74 -24.10 -6.78
CA ALA A 138 37.21 -25.37 -6.26
C ALA A 138 38.75 -25.41 -6.38
N PRO A 139 39.48 -25.90 -5.37
CA PRO A 139 40.93 -26.04 -5.48
C PRO A 139 41.24 -26.93 -6.68
N SER A 140 42.05 -26.42 -7.60
CA SER A 140 42.58 -27.20 -8.72
C SER A 140 43.38 -28.37 -8.15
N VAL A 141 42.90 -29.59 -8.36
CA VAL A 141 43.59 -30.84 -8.00
C VAL A 141 44.80 -31.05 -8.90
#